data_AF-A0A8R1HWM1-F1
#
_entry.id   AF-A0A8R1HWM1-F1
#
_cell.length_a   1.000
_cell.length_b   1.000
_cell.length_c   1.000
_cell.angle_alpha   90.00
_cell.angle_beta   90.00
_cell.angle_gamma   90.00
#
_symmetry.space_group_name_H-M   'P 1'
#
loop_
_entity.id
_entity.type
_entity.pdbx_description
1 polymer ?
#
loop_
_entity_poly.entity_id
_entity_poly.type
_entity_poly.pdbx_seq_one_letter_code
_entity_poly.pdbx_strand_id
1 'polypeptide(L)'
;MVIPSTRKGHAGSRDHFANSHHHGDEPQEEYYFERSAILFDSIFKYYAAGQLHRPLDVCPQEFSAELAYWKINDGLMSNCCWRGYNMSASLEELVAPKEKKIELHDRSLRSRIHQFCEGDGSLLSTLFTFGSITFVLISVIGLVLGSIHEFQVAIYKKGGKSERIQNWTMVENDSVIWEPHPVFGYVETICIIWFTVEFIVRLAVTPNRFQFLVGIMNIVDMIAIIPFYLELGLALFGIDVASLSDIKGALLVVRVLRVLRVVRILKLGRYSSGMRTFALTLKSSARQLGMMGMVLSTGVVFFSTLLYFVEKDEKDTPFTSIPAAFWWAIVTMTTVGYGDYVPVTVPGKLIASGAIISGVLVLALPITIIVDNFMKVSGKFETVWIFKNEALAEYVFCIK
;
A
#
# COMPACT_ATOMS: atom_id res chain seq x y z
N MET A 1 40.60 25.97 16.22
CA MET A 1 40.19 24.93 15.25
C MET A 1 40.51 25.45 13.86
N VAL A 2 41.37 24.78 13.08
CA VAL A 2 41.62 25.21 11.70
C VAL A 2 40.37 24.88 10.89
N ILE A 3 39.58 25.89 10.53
CA ILE A 3 38.42 25.70 9.65
C ILE A 3 38.90 25.02 8.37
N PRO A 4 38.29 23.90 7.94
CA PRO A 4 38.77 23.16 6.79
C PRO A 4 38.72 24.02 5.52
N SER A 5 39.59 23.68 4.57
CA SER A 5 39.71 24.34 3.26
C SER A 5 38.39 24.39 2.46
N THR A 6 37.38 23.59 2.84
CA THR A 6 36.03 23.59 2.26
C THR A 6 35.27 24.93 2.42
N ARG A 7 35.68 25.78 3.39
CA ARG A 7 35.09 27.11 3.61
C ARG A 7 36.06 28.29 3.46
N LYS A 8 37.37 28.09 3.61
CA LYS A 8 38.36 29.19 3.51
C LYS A 8 38.28 30.02 2.22
N GLY A 9 37.69 29.47 1.14
CA GLY A 9 37.49 30.20 -0.12
C GLY A 9 36.11 30.85 -0.34
N HIS A 10 35.15 30.79 0.60
CA HIS A 10 33.73 31.11 0.32
C HIS A 10 32.98 31.73 1.52
N ALA A 11 33.64 32.48 2.40
CA ALA A 11 32.93 33.24 3.44
C ALA A 11 31.91 34.19 2.78
N GLY A 12 30.61 33.90 2.92
CA GLY A 12 29.53 34.72 2.39
C GLY A 12 29.19 35.85 3.36
N SER A 13 28.40 36.84 2.93
CA SER A 13 28.18 38.11 3.65
C SER A 13 27.49 38.04 5.04
N ARG A 14 27.28 36.84 5.59
CA ARG A 14 26.69 36.59 6.92
C ARG A 14 27.71 36.04 7.94
N ASP A 15 28.94 35.77 7.51
CA ASP A 15 30.02 35.35 8.39
C ASP A 15 30.79 36.61 8.81
N HIS A 16 30.58 37.09 10.03
CA HIS A 16 31.28 38.27 10.51
C HIS A 16 32.58 37.89 11.23
N PHE A 17 33.69 38.46 10.79
CA PHE A 17 34.93 38.52 11.55
C PHE A 17 34.70 39.44 12.75
N ALA A 18 34.63 38.90 13.95
CA ALA A 18 34.55 39.69 15.16
C ALA A 18 35.96 39.84 15.73
N ASN A 19 36.55 41.02 15.59
CA ASN A 19 37.68 41.41 16.43
C ASN A 19 37.11 41.85 17.78
N SER A 20 36.93 40.93 18.73
CA SER A 20 36.51 41.29 20.08
C SER A 20 37.70 41.39 21.02
N HIS A 21 37.91 42.62 21.49
CA HIS A 21 38.44 43.03 22.79
C HIS A 21 39.74 42.39 23.33
N HIS A 22 40.74 43.28 23.47
CA HIS A 22 41.95 43.11 24.26
C HIS A 22 41.68 42.63 25.70
N HIS A 23 41.77 41.32 25.93
CA HIS A 23 42.38 40.81 27.15
C HIS A 23 43.81 40.38 26.79
N GLY A 24 44.75 40.75 27.67
CA GLY A 24 46.19 40.77 27.40
C GLY A 24 46.74 39.54 26.66
N ASP A 25 47.64 39.87 25.74
CA ASP A 25 48.57 39.03 24.97
C ASP A 25 47.97 38.09 23.89
N GLU A 26 48.27 38.49 22.64
CA GLU A 26 47.93 37.93 21.31
C GLU A 26 46.46 38.07 20.81
N PRO A 27 46.23 38.61 19.60
CA PRO A 27 44.89 38.64 19.00
C PRO A 27 44.45 37.20 18.67
N GLN A 28 43.50 36.66 19.42
CA GLN A 28 42.88 35.39 19.09
C GLN A 28 41.89 35.61 17.93
N GLU A 29 42.18 35.01 16.77
CA GLU A 29 41.24 34.99 15.65
C GLU A 29 40.07 34.05 15.97
N GLU A 30 38.97 34.63 16.44
CA GLU A 30 37.73 33.91 16.71
C GLU A 30 36.74 34.04 15.55
N TYR A 31 36.05 32.95 15.24
CA TYR A 31 35.03 32.91 14.20
C TYR A 31 33.65 32.82 14.85
N TYR A 32 32.80 33.81 14.57
CA TYR A 32 31.43 33.83 15.04
C TYR A 32 30.47 33.32 13.96
N PHE A 33 29.53 32.45 14.37
CA PHE A 33 28.50 31.90 13.51
C PHE A 33 27.13 32.10 14.16
N GLU A 34 26.21 32.82 13.51
CA GLU A 34 24.82 32.99 13.95
C GLU A 34 23.99 31.73 13.68
N ARG A 35 24.30 30.65 14.40
CA ARG A 35 23.77 29.30 14.17
C ARG A 35 23.48 28.61 15.50
N SER A 36 22.84 27.44 15.44
CA SER A 36 22.49 26.69 16.65
C SER A 36 23.75 26.13 17.34
N ALA A 37 24.03 26.63 18.54
CA ALA A 37 25.16 26.17 19.36
C ALA A 37 25.04 24.68 19.75
N ILE A 38 23.80 24.19 19.92
CA ILE A 38 23.51 22.80 20.30
C ILE A 38 23.93 21.85 19.17
N LEU A 39 23.69 22.23 17.93
CA LEU A 39 24.02 21.40 16.76
C LEU A 39 25.50 21.43 16.42
N PHE A 40 26.18 22.53 16.76
CA PHE A 40 27.60 22.69 16.49
C PHE A 40 28.47 21.65 17.22
N ASP A 41 28.05 21.14 18.39
CA ASP A 41 28.79 20.08 19.10
C ASP A 41 28.96 18.82 18.23
N SER A 42 27.93 18.45 17.47
CA SER A 42 28.00 17.29 16.57
C SER A 42 28.91 17.54 15.36
N ILE A 43 28.91 18.78 14.85
CA ILE A 43 29.80 19.22 13.77
C ILE A 43 31.25 19.23 14.25
N PHE A 44 31.50 19.75 15.45
CA PHE A 44 32.82 19.78 16.07
C PHE A 44 33.36 18.37 16.28
N LYS A 45 32.55 17.46 16.85
CA LYS A 45 32.91 16.05 17.05
C LYS A 45 33.25 15.34 15.74
N TYR A 46 32.55 15.64 14.66
CA TYR A 46 32.91 15.13 13.34
C TYR A 46 34.32 15.56 12.91
N TYR A 47 34.67 16.83 13.05
CA TYR A 47 36.01 17.31 12.69
C TYR A 47 37.11 16.85 13.67
N ALA A 48 36.77 16.66 14.95
CA ALA A 48 37.73 16.24 15.97
C ALA A 48 38.00 14.73 15.95
N ALA A 49 36.96 13.92 15.79
CA ALA A 49 37.02 12.45 15.91
C ALA A 49 36.75 11.69 14.61
N GLY A 50 36.35 12.39 13.53
CA GLY A 50 36.01 11.77 12.24
C GLY A 50 34.67 11.03 12.22
N GLN A 51 33.86 11.13 13.29
CA GLN A 51 32.59 10.42 13.42
C GLN A 51 31.43 11.42 13.48
N LEU A 52 30.46 11.25 12.58
CA LEU A 52 29.26 12.08 12.53
C LEU A 52 28.08 11.35 13.19
N HIS A 53 27.58 11.92 14.28
CA HIS A 53 26.39 11.44 15.00
C HIS A 53 25.35 12.56 15.09
N ARG A 54 24.08 12.17 14.98
CA ARG A 54 22.94 13.09 15.12
C ARG A 54 22.34 12.98 16.53
N PRO A 55 22.12 14.10 17.23
CA PRO A 55 21.34 14.12 18.48
C PRO A 55 19.90 13.62 18.26
N LEU A 56 19.36 12.84 19.19
CA LEU A 56 18.04 12.21 19.03
C LEU A 56 16.87 13.19 19.20
N ASP A 57 17.11 14.27 19.95
CA ASP A 57 16.21 15.35 20.32
C ASP A 57 16.07 16.45 19.24
N VAL A 58 16.89 16.39 18.20
CA VAL A 58 16.92 17.39 17.12
C VAL A 58 16.12 16.91 15.92
N CYS A 59 15.45 17.82 15.20
CA CYS A 59 14.77 17.51 13.94
C CYS A 59 15.78 17.08 12.84
N PRO A 60 15.54 16.00 12.07
CA PRO A 60 16.41 15.60 10.97
C PRO A 60 16.67 16.70 9.93
N GLN A 61 15.67 17.53 9.61
CA GLN A 61 15.81 18.62 8.65
C GLN A 61 16.71 19.75 9.17
N GLU A 62 16.53 20.13 10.44
CA GLU A 62 17.35 21.15 11.09
C GLU A 62 18.82 20.71 11.13
N PHE A 63 19.06 19.43 11.42
CA PHE A 63 20.40 18.86 11.37
C PHE A 63 20.97 18.79 9.95
N SER A 64 20.17 18.40 8.96
CA SER A 64 20.59 18.40 7.55
C SER A 64 20.94 19.80 7.05
N ALA A 65 20.15 20.82 7.45
CA ALA A 65 20.42 22.22 7.15
C ALA A 65 21.73 22.71 7.82
N GLU A 66 22.08 22.17 8.99
CA GLU A 66 23.40 22.37 9.57
C GLU A 66 24.51 21.70 8.77
N LEU A 67 24.38 20.41 8.45
CA LEU A 67 25.38 19.70 7.65
C LEU A 67 25.62 20.38 6.30
N ALA A 68 24.55 20.81 5.62
CA ALA A 68 24.63 21.53 4.36
C ALA A 68 25.39 22.85 4.47
N TYR A 69 25.15 23.63 5.53
CA TYR A 69 25.89 24.87 5.80
C TYR A 69 27.37 24.62 6.08
N TRP A 70 27.67 23.58 6.86
CA TRP A 70 29.05 23.15 7.15
C TRP A 70 29.69 22.35 6.01
N LYS A 71 28.95 22.13 4.91
CA LYS A 71 29.33 21.33 3.74
C LYS A 71 29.81 19.92 4.09
N ILE A 72 29.23 19.32 5.11
CA ILE A 72 29.46 17.94 5.48
C ILE A 72 28.45 17.09 4.71
N ASN A 73 28.93 16.05 4.04
CA ASN A 73 28.03 15.13 3.35
C ASN A 73 27.29 14.26 4.37
N ASP A 74 25.96 14.33 4.38
CA ASP A 74 25.08 13.52 5.23
C ASP A 74 25.42 12.02 5.17
N GLY A 75 25.93 11.54 4.02
CA GLY A 75 26.38 10.16 3.79
C GLY A 75 27.52 9.67 4.68
N LEU A 76 28.19 10.57 5.41
CA LEU A 76 29.28 10.26 6.34
C LEU A 76 28.79 9.88 7.75
N MET A 77 27.47 9.89 7.96
CA MET A 77 26.87 9.61 9.25
C MET A 77 27.04 8.13 9.66
N SER A 78 27.48 7.93 10.90
CA SER A 78 27.73 6.60 11.48
C SER A 78 26.49 5.71 11.45
N ASN A 79 26.68 4.39 11.30
CA ASN A 79 25.63 3.38 11.15
C ASN A 79 24.52 3.42 12.23
N CYS A 80 24.85 3.81 13.47
CA CYS A 80 23.88 3.89 14.56
C CYS A 80 22.85 5.03 14.38
N CYS A 81 23.26 6.15 13.77
CA CYS A 81 22.39 7.29 13.48
C CYS A 81 21.80 7.20 12.06
N TRP A 82 22.49 6.52 11.15
CA TRP A 82 22.10 6.36 9.75
C TRP A 82 20.73 5.73 9.56
N ARG A 83 20.41 4.66 10.30
CA ARG A 83 19.16 3.90 10.09
C ARG A 83 17.90 4.69 10.49
N GLY A 84 17.98 5.45 11.58
CA GLY A 84 16.91 6.35 12.00
C GLY A 84 16.76 7.56 11.08
N TYR A 85 17.91 8.16 10.69
CA TYR A 85 17.96 9.29 9.76
C TYR A 85 17.42 8.96 8.36
N ASN A 86 17.81 7.82 7.80
CA ASN A 86 17.40 7.40 6.46
C ASN A 86 15.95 6.90 6.43
N MET A 87 15.44 6.28 7.51
CA MET A 87 14.01 5.98 7.63
C MET A 87 13.20 7.27 7.75
N SER A 88 13.66 8.26 8.53
CA SER A 88 12.97 9.55 8.58
C SER A 88 12.99 10.26 7.22
N ALA A 89 14.15 10.33 6.57
CA ALA A 89 14.34 10.98 5.28
C ALA A 89 13.61 10.27 4.13
N SER A 90 13.59 8.93 4.08
CA SER A 90 12.87 8.19 3.04
C SER A 90 11.36 8.16 3.24
N LEU A 91 10.85 8.08 4.48
CA LEU A 91 9.42 8.31 4.73
C LEU A 91 9.05 9.74 4.39
N GLU A 92 9.91 10.70 4.67
CA GLU A 92 9.66 12.09 4.36
C GLU A 92 9.81 12.36 2.86
N GLU A 93 10.68 11.70 2.11
CA GLU A 93 10.69 11.75 0.63
C GLU A 93 9.42 11.11 0.02
N LEU A 94 8.81 10.15 0.72
CA LEU A 94 7.53 9.53 0.32
C LEU A 94 6.30 10.37 0.73
N VAL A 95 6.41 11.20 1.78
CA VAL A 95 5.30 11.97 2.38
C VAL A 95 5.36 13.46 2.04
N ALA A 96 6.57 14.04 2.03
CA ALA A 96 6.82 15.36 1.49
C ALA A 96 6.25 15.37 0.09
N PRO A 97 5.51 16.43 -0.28
CA PRO A 97 5.22 16.62 -1.67
C PRO A 97 6.56 16.52 -2.38
N LYS A 98 6.66 15.68 -3.42
CA LYS A 98 7.68 15.94 -4.42
C LYS A 98 7.46 17.41 -4.74
N GLU A 99 8.34 18.28 -4.28
CA GLU A 99 8.64 19.49 -5.00
C GLU A 99 9.07 18.94 -6.34
N LYS A 100 8.07 18.73 -7.21
CA LYS A 100 8.27 18.73 -8.63
C LYS A 100 9.04 20.02 -8.76
N LYS A 101 10.36 19.92 -8.98
CA LYS A 101 11.15 20.97 -9.59
C LYS A 101 10.17 21.67 -10.48
N ILE A 102 9.94 22.95 -10.23
CA ILE A 102 9.06 23.79 -11.03
C ILE A 102 9.69 23.77 -12.43
N GLU A 103 9.44 22.70 -13.18
CA GLU A 103 9.57 22.61 -14.60
C GLU A 103 8.52 23.60 -15.04
N LEU A 104 9.02 24.81 -15.31
CA LEU A 104 8.41 25.90 -16.05
C LEU A 104 6.93 25.61 -16.34
N HIS A 105 6.02 26.19 -15.54
CA HIS A 105 4.58 25.99 -15.60
C HIS A 105 4.08 25.89 -17.05
N ASP A 106 4.03 24.67 -17.59
CA ASP A 106 3.58 24.43 -18.94
C ASP A 106 2.06 24.64 -18.91
N ARG A 107 1.61 25.77 -19.46
CA ARG A 107 0.19 26.14 -19.56
C ARG A 107 -0.58 25.27 -20.56
N SER A 108 0.05 24.23 -21.09
CA SER A 108 -0.59 23.20 -21.90
C SER A 108 -1.84 22.64 -21.22
N LEU A 109 -2.89 22.44 -22.03
CA LEU A 109 -4.13 21.76 -21.65
C LEU A 109 -3.86 20.42 -20.96
N ARG A 110 -2.78 19.74 -21.33
CA ARG A 110 -2.33 18.48 -20.70
C ARG A 110 -2.05 18.66 -19.21
N SER A 111 -1.31 19.70 -18.82
CA SER A 111 -0.96 19.96 -17.42
C SER A 111 -2.21 20.26 -16.58
N ARG A 112 -3.16 21.02 -17.14
CA ARG A 112 -4.45 21.31 -16.49
C ARG A 112 -5.29 20.05 -16.25
N ILE A 113 -5.42 19.20 -17.26
CA ILE A 113 -6.16 17.93 -17.11
C ILE A 113 -5.42 17.01 -16.12
N HIS A 114 -4.09 17.05 -16.06
CA HIS A 114 -3.31 16.25 -15.12
C HIS A 114 -3.64 16.63 -13.68
N GLN A 115 -3.60 17.94 -13.39
CA GLN A 115 -3.91 18.49 -12.08
C GLN A 115 -5.38 18.20 -11.71
N PHE A 116 -6.30 18.36 -12.66
CA PHE A 116 -7.70 18.00 -12.48
C PHE A 116 -7.88 16.53 -12.08
N CYS A 117 -7.20 15.59 -12.76
CA CYS A 117 -7.27 14.16 -12.47
C CYS A 117 -6.58 13.76 -11.15
N GLU A 118 -5.58 14.54 -10.69
CA GLU A 118 -4.90 14.32 -9.42
C GLU A 118 -5.66 14.89 -8.21
N GLY A 119 -6.66 15.75 -8.42
CA GLY A 119 -7.39 16.41 -7.34
C GLY A 119 -6.86 17.81 -7.08
N ASP A 120 -7.10 18.75 -8.01
CA ASP A 120 -6.68 20.16 -7.87
C ASP A 120 -7.46 20.95 -6.79
N GLY A 121 -8.44 20.31 -6.13
CA GLY A 121 -9.31 20.92 -5.13
C GLY A 121 -10.47 21.72 -5.74
N SER A 122 -10.58 21.77 -7.07
CA SER A 122 -11.72 22.39 -7.73
C SER A 122 -13.01 21.61 -7.46
N LEU A 123 -14.15 22.31 -7.54
CA LEU A 123 -15.47 21.69 -7.40
C LEU A 123 -15.68 20.60 -8.47
N LEU A 124 -15.18 20.81 -9.69
CA LEU A 124 -15.29 19.84 -10.78
C LEU A 124 -14.42 18.60 -10.54
N SER A 125 -13.19 18.76 -10.03
CA SER A 125 -12.33 17.62 -9.71
C SER A 125 -12.88 16.82 -8.52
N THR A 126 -13.49 17.52 -7.56
CA THR A 126 -14.20 16.90 -6.44
C THR A 126 -15.41 16.10 -6.94
N LEU A 127 -16.20 16.66 -7.86
CA LEU A 127 -17.33 15.96 -8.47
C LEU A 127 -16.89 14.74 -9.29
N PHE A 128 -15.80 14.86 -10.05
CA PHE A 128 -15.21 13.73 -10.79
C PHE A 128 -14.75 12.61 -9.86
N THR A 129 -14.13 12.97 -8.74
CA THR A 129 -13.71 12.05 -7.68
C THR A 129 -14.92 11.34 -7.06
N PHE A 130 -15.95 12.10 -6.67
CA PHE A 130 -17.18 11.55 -6.11
C PHE A 130 -17.91 10.64 -7.11
N GLY A 131 -17.99 11.04 -8.37
CA GLY A 131 -18.54 10.22 -9.44
C GLY A 131 -17.79 8.91 -9.60
N SER A 132 -16.45 8.95 -9.61
CA SER A 132 -15.64 7.74 -9.73
C SER A 132 -15.80 6.78 -8.55
N ILE A 133 -15.86 7.30 -7.31
CA ILE A 133 -16.20 6.49 -6.12
C ILE A 133 -17.58 5.85 -6.27
N THR A 134 -18.56 6.63 -6.73
CA THR A 134 -19.94 6.16 -6.92
C THR A 134 -20.00 5.01 -7.93
N PHE A 135 -19.31 5.11 -9.07
CA PHE A 135 -19.22 4.02 -10.05
C PHE A 135 -18.55 2.76 -9.48
N VAL A 136 -17.53 2.90 -8.63
CA VAL A 136 -16.93 1.75 -7.93
C VAL A 136 -17.95 1.09 -7.00
N LEU A 137 -18.68 1.87 -6.20
CA LEU A 137 -19.71 1.35 -5.31
C LEU A 137 -20.84 0.64 -6.06
N ILE A 138 -21.37 1.25 -7.14
CA ILE A 138 -22.39 0.64 -8.01
C ILE A 138 -21.90 -0.69 -8.57
N SER A 139 -20.64 -0.75 -9.04
CA SER A 139 -20.07 -1.96 -9.61
C SER A 139 -19.85 -3.07 -8.57
N VAL A 140 -19.47 -2.72 -7.33
CA VAL A 140 -19.37 -3.67 -6.22
C VAL A 140 -20.76 -4.18 -5.80
N ILE A 141 -21.75 -3.29 -5.68
CA ILE A 141 -23.13 -3.66 -5.37
C ILE A 141 -23.69 -4.58 -6.47
N GLY A 142 -23.47 -4.27 -7.74
CA GLY A 142 -23.87 -5.13 -8.86
C GLY A 142 -23.23 -6.51 -8.81
N LEU A 143 -21.96 -6.62 -8.39
CA LEU A 143 -21.28 -7.90 -8.19
C LEU A 143 -21.91 -8.69 -7.03
N VAL A 144 -22.20 -8.03 -5.90
CA VAL A 144 -22.83 -8.67 -4.74
C VAL A 144 -24.25 -9.13 -5.09
N LEU A 145 -25.08 -8.26 -5.65
CA LEU A 145 -26.46 -8.60 -6.03
C LEU A 145 -26.51 -9.67 -7.13
N GLY A 146 -25.58 -9.66 -8.08
CA GLY A 146 -25.49 -10.70 -9.11
C GLY A 146 -25.09 -12.08 -8.57
N SER A 147 -24.53 -12.15 -7.35
CA SER A 147 -24.18 -13.42 -6.70
C SER A 147 -25.35 -14.07 -5.95
N ILE A 148 -26.43 -13.32 -5.70
CA ILE A 148 -27.63 -13.76 -4.98
C ILE A 148 -28.45 -14.71 -5.88
N HIS A 149 -28.84 -15.87 -5.35
CA HIS A 149 -29.53 -16.91 -6.13
C HIS A 149 -30.88 -16.44 -6.69
N GLU A 150 -31.62 -15.63 -5.94
CA GLU A 150 -32.91 -15.06 -6.34
C GLU A 150 -32.80 -14.13 -7.56
N PHE A 151 -31.61 -13.58 -7.83
CA PHE A 151 -31.34 -12.72 -8.98
C PHE A 151 -30.61 -13.45 -10.12
N GLN A 152 -30.46 -14.76 -10.02
CA GLN A 152 -29.94 -15.61 -11.08
C GLN A 152 -31.09 -16.12 -11.96
N VAL A 153 -30.87 -16.10 -13.27
CA VAL A 153 -31.83 -16.60 -14.26
C VAL A 153 -31.27 -17.88 -14.86
N ALA A 154 -32.13 -18.89 -14.97
CA ALA A 154 -31.79 -20.15 -15.61
C ALA A 154 -31.74 -19.99 -17.15
N ILE A 155 -30.60 -20.36 -17.73
CA ILE A 155 -30.36 -20.33 -19.17
C ILE A 155 -30.09 -21.76 -19.63
N TYR A 156 -30.70 -22.16 -20.75
CA TYR A 156 -30.46 -23.46 -21.38
C TYR A 156 -29.58 -23.30 -22.61
N LYS A 157 -28.58 -24.16 -22.77
CA LYS A 157 -27.74 -24.19 -23.98
C LYS A 157 -28.19 -25.28 -24.94
N LYS A 158 -28.70 -24.89 -26.12
CA LYS A 158 -29.01 -25.80 -27.24
C LYS A 158 -28.05 -25.55 -28.39
N GLY A 159 -27.19 -26.52 -28.72
CA GLY A 159 -26.34 -26.47 -29.92
C GLY A 159 -25.49 -25.20 -30.06
N GLY A 160 -24.85 -24.74 -28.98
CA GLY A 160 -24.01 -23.53 -28.97
C GLY A 160 -24.77 -22.20 -28.82
N LYS A 161 -26.11 -22.21 -28.82
CA LYS A 161 -26.93 -21.02 -28.54
C LYS A 161 -27.52 -21.08 -27.14
N SER A 162 -27.36 -19.99 -26.40
CA SER A 162 -27.94 -19.81 -25.06
C SER A 162 -29.31 -19.14 -25.18
N GLU A 163 -30.38 -19.83 -24.76
CA GLU A 163 -31.74 -19.29 -24.73
C GLU A 163 -32.29 -19.28 -23.30
N ARG A 164 -33.08 -18.25 -22.96
CA ARG A 164 -33.70 -18.15 -21.63
C ARG A 164 -34.89 -19.11 -21.53
N ILE A 165 -34.97 -19.82 -20.42
CA ILE A 165 -36.09 -20.73 -20.15
C ILE A 165 -37.32 -19.87 -19.85
N GLN A 166 -38.22 -19.73 -20.82
CA GLN A 166 -39.53 -19.10 -20.61
C GLN A 166 -40.55 -20.09 -20.03
N ASN A 167 -40.46 -21.38 -20.41
CA ASN A 167 -41.33 -22.45 -19.95
C ASN A 167 -40.51 -23.69 -19.55
N TRP A 168 -40.81 -24.28 -18.39
CA TRP A 168 -40.08 -25.42 -17.81
C TRP A 168 -40.32 -26.78 -18.50
N THR A 169 -40.99 -26.80 -19.65
CA THR A 169 -41.34 -28.05 -20.33
C THR A 169 -40.14 -28.61 -21.08
N MET A 170 -39.63 -29.76 -20.61
CA MET A 170 -38.63 -30.61 -21.27
C MET A 170 -37.21 -30.02 -21.35
N VAL A 171 -36.71 -29.47 -20.26
CA VAL A 171 -35.30 -29.08 -20.12
C VAL A 171 -34.58 -30.11 -19.23
N GLU A 172 -33.58 -30.79 -19.77
CA GLU A 172 -32.72 -31.72 -19.03
C GLU A 172 -31.82 -30.93 -18.06
N ASN A 173 -31.81 -31.28 -16.77
CA ASN A 173 -31.14 -30.51 -15.71
C ASN A 173 -29.65 -30.24 -15.98
N ASP A 174 -28.95 -31.15 -16.66
CA ASP A 174 -27.50 -31.07 -16.92
C ASP A 174 -27.08 -29.95 -17.90
N SER A 175 -28.04 -29.24 -18.50
CA SER A 175 -27.78 -28.16 -19.48
C SER A 175 -28.31 -26.79 -19.03
N VAL A 176 -28.77 -26.70 -17.78
CA VAL A 176 -29.20 -25.46 -17.16
C VAL A 176 -28.01 -24.77 -16.49
N ILE A 177 -27.69 -23.56 -16.93
CA ILE A 177 -26.64 -22.71 -16.35
C ILE A 177 -27.30 -21.51 -15.68
N TRP A 178 -26.87 -21.20 -14.45
CA TRP A 178 -27.32 -20.04 -13.71
C TRP A 178 -26.40 -18.86 -14.00
N GLU A 179 -26.97 -17.81 -14.58
CA GLU A 179 -26.26 -16.55 -14.82
C GLU A 179 -27.00 -15.39 -14.16
N PRO A 180 -26.28 -14.34 -13.72
CA PRO A 180 -26.92 -13.16 -13.14
C PRO A 180 -27.87 -12.51 -14.14
N HIS A 181 -28.93 -11.88 -13.63
CA HIS A 181 -29.88 -11.13 -14.44
C HIS A 181 -29.16 -10.15 -15.39
N PRO A 182 -29.57 -10.03 -16.68
CA PRO A 182 -28.88 -9.23 -17.71
C PRO A 182 -28.65 -7.75 -17.32
N VAL A 183 -29.51 -7.19 -16.47
CA VAL A 183 -29.37 -5.81 -15.95
C VAL A 183 -28.02 -5.61 -15.28
N PHE A 184 -27.51 -6.58 -14.53
CA PHE A 184 -26.18 -6.48 -13.92
C PHE A 184 -25.08 -6.43 -14.96
N GLY A 185 -25.23 -7.12 -16.10
CA GLY A 185 -24.29 -7.05 -17.23
C GLY A 185 -24.26 -5.66 -17.89
N TYR A 186 -25.41 -5.02 -18.04
CA TYR A 186 -25.47 -3.64 -18.56
C TYR A 186 -24.85 -2.64 -17.58
N VAL A 187 -25.17 -2.73 -16.29
CA VAL A 187 -24.60 -1.88 -15.23
C VAL A 187 -23.08 -2.05 -15.18
N GLU A 188 -22.60 -3.30 -15.21
CA GLU A 188 -21.18 -3.62 -15.28
C GLU A 188 -20.51 -2.94 -16.49
N THR A 189 -21.11 -3.08 -17.67
CA THR A 189 -20.57 -2.50 -18.91
C THR A 189 -20.44 -0.98 -18.81
N ILE A 190 -21.45 -0.29 -18.27
CA ILE A 190 -21.41 1.17 -18.05
C ILE A 190 -20.28 1.55 -17.07
N CYS A 191 -20.13 0.81 -15.97
CA CYS A 191 -19.07 1.06 -14.99
C CYS A 191 -17.67 0.84 -15.60
N ILE A 192 -17.50 -0.22 -16.39
CA ILE A 192 -16.23 -0.49 -17.08
C ILE A 192 -15.91 0.60 -18.09
N ILE A 193 -16.89 1.07 -18.88
CA ILE A 193 -16.69 2.21 -19.80
C ILE A 193 -16.17 3.43 -19.03
N TRP A 194 -16.76 3.75 -17.89
CA TRP A 194 -16.28 4.84 -17.04
C TRP A 194 -14.84 4.61 -16.56
N PHE A 195 -14.51 3.43 -16.05
CA PHE A 195 -13.15 3.10 -15.61
C PHE A 195 -12.12 3.14 -16.74
N THR A 196 -12.49 2.71 -17.94
CA THR A 196 -11.64 2.78 -19.12
C THR A 196 -11.37 4.21 -19.51
N VAL A 197 -12.41 5.06 -19.59
CA VAL A 197 -12.26 6.49 -19.89
C VAL A 197 -11.34 7.15 -18.86
N GLU A 198 -11.59 6.90 -17.57
CA GLU A 198 -10.77 7.41 -16.47
C GLU A 198 -9.30 6.98 -16.60
N PHE A 199 -9.03 5.71 -16.92
CA PHE A 199 -7.68 5.19 -17.11
C PHE A 199 -6.99 5.79 -18.33
N ILE A 200 -7.68 5.88 -19.48
CA ILE A 200 -7.15 6.44 -20.72
C ILE A 200 -6.82 7.92 -20.55
N VAL A 201 -7.71 8.71 -19.94
CA VAL A 201 -7.47 10.14 -19.69
C VAL A 201 -6.21 10.32 -18.84
N ARG A 202 -6.05 9.54 -17.76
CA ARG A 202 -4.84 9.60 -16.93
C ARG A 202 -3.58 9.18 -17.69
N LEU A 203 -3.65 8.10 -18.47
CA LEU A 203 -2.52 7.60 -19.25
C LEU A 203 -2.09 8.60 -20.34
N ALA A 204 -3.04 9.25 -21.02
CA ALA A 204 -2.77 10.22 -22.07
C ALA A 204 -2.08 11.48 -21.52
N VAL A 205 -2.45 11.86 -20.29
CA VAL A 205 -2.05 13.12 -19.70
C VAL A 205 -0.73 13.01 -18.90
N THR A 206 -0.39 11.82 -18.37
CA THR A 206 0.84 11.60 -17.60
C THR A 206 2.11 11.78 -18.46
N PRO A 207 3.17 12.48 -17.98
CA PRO A 207 4.41 12.70 -18.73
C PRO A 207 5.12 11.39 -19.15
N ASN A 208 5.28 10.45 -18.22
CA ASN A 208 5.95 9.17 -18.45
C ASN A 208 4.96 8.00 -18.35
N ARG A 209 4.55 7.47 -19.50
CA ARG A 209 3.53 6.40 -19.61
C ARG A 209 3.99 5.08 -18.98
N PHE A 210 5.26 4.73 -19.12
CA PHE A 210 5.77 3.47 -18.58
C PHE A 210 5.82 3.50 -17.06
N GLN A 211 6.33 4.60 -16.49
CA GLN A 211 6.32 4.81 -15.04
C GLN A 211 4.90 4.84 -14.48
N PHE A 212 3.94 5.38 -15.24
CA PHE A 212 2.53 5.31 -14.89
C PHE A 212 2.03 3.85 -14.83
N LEU A 213 2.25 3.05 -15.88
CA LEU A 213 1.74 1.68 -15.94
C LEU A 213 2.28 0.76 -14.84
N VAL A 214 3.51 1.00 -14.37
CA VAL A 214 4.14 0.21 -13.28
C VAL A 214 3.68 0.66 -11.88
N GLY A 215 2.97 1.78 -11.76
CA GLY A 215 2.46 2.27 -10.47
C GLY A 215 1.37 1.36 -9.88
N ILE A 216 1.47 1.03 -8.59
CA ILE A 216 0.55 0.09 -7.89
C ILE A 216 -0.93 0.42 -8.13
N MET A 217 -1.33 1.69 -7.96
CA MET A 217 -2.73 2.12 -8.16
C MET A 217 -3.17 2.03 -9.63
N ASN A 218 -2.24 2.18 -10.57
CA ASN A 218 -2.54 2.11 -12.00
C ASN A 218 -2.61 0.66 -12.48
N ILE A 219 -1.84 -0.25 -11.86
CA ILE A 219 -1.98 -1.70 -12.05
C ILE A 219 -3.38 -2.15 -11.58
N VAL A 220 -3.86 -1.66 -10.43
CA VAL A 220 -5.22 -1.93 -9.95
C VAL A 220 -6.27 -1.44 -10.94
N ASP A 221 -6.13 -0.23 -11.48
CA ASP A 221 -7.03 0.31 -12.51
C ASP A 221 -7.05 -0.58 -13.78
N MET A 222 -5.90 -1.11 -14.19
CA MET A 222 -5.78 -2.01 -15.33
C MET A 222 -6.43 -3.38 -15.07
N ILE A 223 -6.14 -4.01 -13.93
CA ILE A 223 -6.74 -5.30 -13.54
C ILE A 223 -8.25 -5.19 -13.41
N ALA A 224 -8.78 -4.04 -12.98
CA ALA A 224 -10.22 -3.82 -12.84
C ALA A 224 -10.98 -3.86 -14.18
N ILE A 225 -10.34 -3.50 -15.30
CA ILE A 225 -10.97 -3.50 -16.63
C ILE A 225 -10.65 -4.75 -17.47
N ILE A 226 -9.54 -5.44 -17.18
CA ILE A 226 -9.07 -6.62 -17.93
C ILE A 226 -10.14 -7.70 -18.11
N PRO A 227 -10.89 -8.14 -17.07
CA PRO A 227 -11.86 -9.23 -17.23
C PRO A 227 -12.88 -8.99 -18.35
N PHE A 228 -13.40 -7.77 -18.45
CA PHE A 228 -14.39 -7.40 -19.47
C PHE A 228 -13.80 -7.43 -20.89
N TYR A 229 -12.65 -6.81 -21.09
CA TYR A 229 -12.02 -6.76 -22.42
C TYR A 229 -11.50 -8.12 -22.88
N LEU A 230 -11.07 -8.96 -21.94
CA LEU A 230 -10.65 -10.32 -22.26
C LEU A 230 -11.84 -11.20 -22.67
N GLU A 231 -12.97 -11.11 -21.95
CA GLU A 231 -14.23 -11.78 -22.35
C GLU A 231 -14.73 -11.27 -23.72
N LEU A 232 -14.71 -9.96 -23.95
CA LEU A 232 -15.09 -9.35 -25.23
C LEU A 232 -14.17 -9.79 -26.37
N GLY A 233 -12.86 -9.82 -26.12
CA GLY A 233 -11.87 -10.29 -27.10
C GLY A 233 -12.10 -11.74 -27.50
N LEU A 234 -12.27 -12.64 -26.53
CA LEU A 234 -12.57 -14.05 -26.78
C LEU A 234 -13.84 -14.22 -27.63
N ALA A 235 -14.89 -13.44 -27.34
CA ALA A 235 -16.13 -13.44 -28.13
C ALA A 235 -15.91 -12.95 -29.57
N LEU A 236 -15.12 -11.88 -29.78
CA LEU A 236 -14.83 -11.33 -31.11
C LEU A 236 -13.99 -12.27 -31.98
N PHE A 237 -13.06 -13.01 -31.40
CA PHE A 237 -12.26 -14.01 -32.12
C PHE A 237 -13.03 -15.29 -32.45
N GLY A 238 -14.34 -15.36 -32.12
CA GLY A 238 -15.17 -16.52 -32.38
C GLY A 238 -14.72 -17.76 -31.59
N ILE A 239 -13.88 -17.58 -30.58
CA ILE A 239 -13.44 -18.65 -29.70
C ILE A 239 -14.58 -18.87 -28.72
N ASP A 240 -15.48 -19.76 -29.10
CA ASP A 240 -16.59 -20.13 -28.24
C ASP A 240 -16.01 -20.70 -26.95
N VAL A 241 -16.35 -20.10 -25.82
CA VAL A 241 -15.85 -20.50 -24.49
C VAL A 241 -16.20 -21.96 -24.20
N ALA A 242 -17.24 -22.46 -24.87
CA ALA A 242 -17.63 -23.87 -24.90
C ALA A 242 -16.63 -24.77 -25.66
N SER A 243 -16.01 -24.32 -26.76
CA SER A 243 -14.98 -25.10 -27.46
C SER A 243 -13.65 -25.16 -26.70
N LEU A 244 -13.39 -24.14 -25.88
CA LEU A 244 -12.29 -24.15 -24.91
C LEU A 244 -12.60 -24.99 -23.66
N SER A 245 -13.86 -25.36 -23.42
CA SER A 245 -14.28 -26.09 -22.21
C SER A 245 -13.77 -27.53 -22.14
N ASP A 246 -13.35 -28.11 -23.27
CA ASP A 246 -12.64 -29.40 -23.33
C ASP A 246 -11.24 -29.33 -22.70
N ILE A 247 -10.65 -28.13 -22.62
CA ILE A 247 -9.42 -27.89 -21.88
C ILE A 247 -9.83 -27.41 -20.49
N LYS A 248 -9.81 -28.29 -19.48
CA LYS A 248 -10.10 -27.97 -18.06
C LYS A 248 -9.45 -26.66 -17.57
N GLY A 249 -8.31 -26.26 -18.15
CA GLY A 249 -7.65 -24.99 -17.87
C GLY A 249 -8.41 -23.73 -18.32
N ALA A 250 -9.11 -23.73 -19.46
CA ALA A 250 -9.77 -22.53 -19.96
C ALA A 250 -11.04 -22.16 -19.16
N LEU A 251 -11.79 -23.16 -18.68
CA LEU A 251 -12.87 -22.95 -17.70
C LEU A 251 -12.35 -22.33 -16.40
N LEU A 252 -11.18 -22.77 -15.93
CA LEU A 252 -10.54 -22.23 -14.74
C LEU A 252 -10.15 -20.76 -14.97
N VAL A 253 -9.57 -20.42 -16.12
CA VAL A 253 -9.21 -19.05 -16.48
C VAL A 253 -10.43 -18.13 -16.47
N VAL A 254 -11.52 -18.48 -17.15
CA VAL A 254 -12.74 -17.65 -17.17
C VAL A 254 -13.32 -17.46 -15.76
N ARG A 255 -13.29 -18.50 -14.92
CA ARG A 255 -13.75 -18.42 -13.53
C ARG A 255 -12.87 -17.49 -12.70
N VAL A 256 -11.55 -17.56 -12.86
CA VAL A 256 -10.61 -16.67 -12.18
C VAL A 256 -10.79 -15.22 -12.63
N LEU A 257 -10.99 -14.96 -13.93
CA LEU A 257 -11.25 -13.61 -14.45
C LEU A 257 -12.51 -12.99 -13.84
N ARG A 258 -13.56 -13.78 -13.62
CA ARG A 258 -14.76 -13.32 -12.90
C ARG A 258 -14.44 -12.92 -11.45
N VAL A 259 -13.59 -13.67 -10.76
CA VAL A 259 -13.15 -13.33 -9.39
C VAL A 259 -12.28 -12.07 -9.38
N LEU A 260 -11.43 -11.86 -10.39
CA LEU A 260 -10.60 -10.65 -10.51
C LEU A 260 -11.43 -9.35 -10.53
N ARG A 261 -12.71 -9.40 -10.89
CA ARG A 261 -13.61 -8.23 -10.81
C ARG A 261 -13.70 -7.68 -9.38
N VAL A 262 -13.54 -8.51 -8.35
CA VAL A 262 -13.50 -8.06 -6.94
C VAL A 262 -12.34 -7.07 -6.71
N VAL A 263 -11.22 -7.20 -7.43
CA VAL A 263 -10.04 -6.32 -7.32
C VAL A 263 -10.39 -4.85 -7.55
N ARG A 264 -11.45 -4.54 -8.32
CA ARG A 264 -11.87 -3.15 -8.56
C ARG A 264 -12.27 -2.40 -7.28
N ILE A 265 -12.61 -3.11 -6.20
CA ILE A 265 -12.84 -2.47 -4.89
C ILE A 265 -11.58 -1.73 -4.41
N LEU A 266 -10.39 -2.22 -4.77
CA LEU A 266 -9.12 -1.59 -4.45
C LEU A 266 -8.92 -0.25 -5.17
N LYS A 267 -9.72 0.07 -6.21
CA LYS A 267 -9.73 1.43 -6.80
C LYS A 267 -10.11 2.50 -5.78
N LEU A 268 -10.91 2.15 -4.75
CA LEU A 268 -11.24 3.07 -3.66
C LEU A 268 -10.00 3.60 -2.92
N GLY A 269 -8.91 2.83 -2.92
CA GLY A 269 -7.65 3.25 -2.32
C GLY A 269 -7.01 4.47 -2.95
N ARG A 270 -7.33 4.77 -4.22
CA ARG A 270 -6.87 6.00 -4.86
C ARG A 270 -7.43 7.23 -4.14
N TYR A 271 -8.64 7.13 -3.62
CA TYR A 271 -9.35 8.25 -2.98
C TYR A 271 -9.25 8.23 -1.45
N SER A 272 -8.87 7.10 -0.87
CA SER A 272 -8.58 6.99 0.56
C SER A 272 -7.11 7.28 0.84
N SER A 273 -6.84 8.43 1.46
CA SER A 273 -5.52 8.73 2.04
C SER A 273 -5.10 7.64 3.03
N GLY A 274 -6.04 7.14 3.83
CA GLY A 274 -5.82 6.06 4.79
C GLY A 274 -5.28 4.77 4.15
N MET A 275 -5.75 4.40 2.96
CA MET A 275 -5.27 3.21 2.27
C MET A 275 -3.84 3.36 1.72
N ARG A 276 -3.44 4.57 1.34
CA ARG A 276 -2.05 4.89 0.98
C ARG A 276 -1.14 4.82 2.21
N THR A 277 -1.56 5.41 3.33
CA THR A 277 -0.86 5.35 4.62
C THR A 277 -0.69 3.92 5.10
N PHE A 278 -1.76 3.12 5.00
CA PHE A 278 -1.73 1.69 5.33
C PHE A 278 -0.75 0.92 4.43
N ALA A 279 -0.79 1.13 3.10
CA ALA A 279 0.14 0.47 2.18
C ALA A 279 1.62 0.85 2.45
N LEU A 280 1.89 2.11 2.77
CA LEU A 280 3.23 2.57 3.17
C LEU A 280 3.68 1.94 4.50
N THR A 281 2.75 1.81 5.45
CA THR A 281 3.00 1.16 6.74
C THR A 281 3.30 -0.33 6.56
N LEU A 282 2.57 -1.03 5.69
CA LEU A 282 2.86 -2.42 5.35
C LEU A 282 4.22 -2.56 4.67
N LYS A 283 4.58 -1.64 3.78
CA LYS A 283 5.89 -1.63 3.12
C LYS A 283 7.03 -1.41 4.11
N SER A 284 6.88 -0.47 5.05
CA SER A 284 7.90 -0.23 6.10
C SER A 284 7.98 -1.38 7.10
N SER A 285 6.87 -2.07 7.36
CA SER A 285 6.78 -3.23 8.27
C SER A 285 6.99 -4.57 7.57
N ALA A 286 7.31 -4.61 6.27
CA ALA A 286 7.31 -5.83 5.46
C ALA A 286 8.26 -6.91 6.00
N ARG A 287 9.43 -6.51 6.51
CA ARG A 287 10.37 -7.45 7.14
C ARG A 287 9.79 -8.10 8.39
N GLN A 288 9.08 -7.34 9.22
CA GLN A 288 8.49 -7.82 10.46
C GLN A 288 7.28 -8.72 10.18
N LEU A 289 6.43 -8.33 9.21
CA LEU A 289 5.35 -9.17 8.69
C LEU A 289 5.88 -10.49 8.10
N GLY A 290 6.98 -10.44 7.35
CA GLY A 290 7.62 -11.64 6.82
C GLY A 290 8.14 -12.56 7.92
N MET A 291 8.78 -12.01 8.96
CA MET A 291 9.21 -12.79 10.12
C MET A 291 8.02 -13.42 10.86
N MET A 292 6.92 -12.69 11.06
CA MET A 292 5.68 -13.24 11.63
C MET A 292 5.15 -14.41 10.79
N GLY A 293 5.08 -14.23 9.46
CA GLY A 293 4.61 -15.26 8.54
C GLY A 293 5.43 -16.54 8.62
N MET A 294 6.77 -16.44 8.75
CA MET A 294 7.64 -17.60 8.91
C MET A 294 7.44 -18.32 10.25
N VAL A 295 7.25 -17.59 11.34
CA VAL A 295 6.99 -18.20 12.66
C VAL A 295 5.62 -18.88 12.69
N LEU A 296 4.60 -18.23 12.16
CA LEU A 296 3.25 -18.81 12.04
C LEU A 296 3.24 -20.05 11.16
N SER A 297 3.89 -20.02 9.99
CA SER A 297 3.93 -21.20 9.10
C SER A 297 4.64 -22.38 9.76
N THR A 298 5.73 -22.13 10.47
CA THR A 298 6.45 -23.15 11.25
C THR A 298 5.55 -23.72 12.36
N GLY A 299 4.84 -22.86 13.09
CA GLY A 299 3.89 -23.29 14.12
C GLY A 299 2.74 -24.12 13.55
N VAL A 300 2.16 -23.72 12.42
CA VAL A 300 1.13 -24.48 11.71
C VAL A 300 1.64 -25.87 11.36
N VAL A 301 2.80 -25.99 10.70
CA VAL A 301 3.37 -27.30 10.35
C VAL A 301 3.65 -28.14 11.59
N PHE A 302 4.22 -27.55 12.63
CA PHE A 302 4.57 -28.24 13.87
C PHE A 302 3.35 -28.79 14.62
N PHE A 303 2.38 -27.93 14.94
CA PHE A 303 1.20 -28.34 15.71
C PHE A 303 0.27 -29.25 14.91
N SER A 304 0.11 -29.04 13.60
CA SER A 304 -0.67 -29.94 12.74
C SER A 304 -0.05 -31.32 12.64
N THR A 305 1.29 -31.43 12.59
CA THR A 305 1.97 -32.73 12.56
C THR A 305 1.77 -33.48 13.88
N LEU A 306 1.96 -32.81 15.02
CA LEU A 306 1.74 -33.41 16.34
C LEU A 306 0.28 -33.87 16.50
N LEU A 307 -0.67 -33.01 16.16
CA LEU A 307 -2.07 -33.32 16.34
C LEU A 307 -2.53 -34.46 15.44
N TYR A 308 -2.07 -34.48 14.17
CA TYR A 308 -2.35 -35.58 13.26
C TYR A 308 -1.92 -36.92 13.84
N PHE A 309 -0.68 -37.05 14.34
CA PHE A 309 -0.21 -38.33 14.86
C PHE A 309 -0.93 -38.80 16.12
N VAL A 310 -1.49 -37.88 16.89
CA VAL A 310 -2.23 -38.20 18.12
C VAL A 310 -3.70 -38.52 17.85
N GLU A 311 -4.31 -37.90 16.84
CA GLU A 311 -5.75 -38.01 16.56
C GLU A 311 -6.08 -38.91 15.35
N LYS A 312 -5.09 -39.34 14.55
CA LYS A 312 -5.32 -40.10 13.30
C LYS A 312 -6.01 -41.45 13.48
N ASP A 313 -5.85 -42.06 14.66
CA ASP A 313 -6.36 -43.41 14.94
C ASP A 313 -7.77 -43.37 15.58
N GLU A 314 -8.30 -42.17 15.84
CA GLU A 314 -9.66 -41.97 16.33
C GLU A 314 -10.69 -42.16 15.22
N LYS A 315 -11.85 -42.72 15.57
CA LYS A 315 -12.95 -42.95 14.62
C LYS A 315 -13.55 -41.61 14.17
N ASP A 316 -13.82 -41.50 12.88
CA ASP A 316 -14.43 -40.31 12.24
C ASP A 316 -13.70 -39.00 12.54
N THR A 317 -12.38 -39.08 12.74
CA THR A 317 -11.52 -37.92 12.98
C THR A 317 -11.45 -37.01 11.75
N PRO A 318 -11.58 -35.68 11.90
CA PRO A 318 -11.41 -34.76 10.77
C PRO A 318 -9.93 -34.62 10.39
N PHE A 319 -9.00 -35.09 11.24
CA PHE A 319 -7.55 -35.02 11.04
C PHE A 319 -7.04 -36.14 10.10
N THR A 320 -7.52 -36.15 8.87
CA THR A 320 -7.22 -37.19 7.86
C THR A 320 -5.79 -37.13 7.29
N SER A 321 -5.17 -35.96 7.30
CA SER A 321 -3.79 -35.74 6.82
C SER A 321 -3.18 -34.51 7.46
N ILE A 322 -1.85 -34.38 7.41
CA ILE A 322 -1.15 -33.19 7.94
C ILE A 322 -1.66 -31.90 7.26
N PRO A 323 -1.82 -31.81 5.92
CA PRO A 323 -2.39 -30.62 5.29
C PRO A 323 -3.85 -30.35 5.68
N ALA A 324 -4.67 -31.38 5.92
CA ALA A 324 -6.02 -31.18 6.45
C ALA A 324 -5.97 -30.57 7.86
N ALA A 325 -5.03 -31.01 8.69
CA ALA A 325 -4.80 -30.44 10.02
C ALA A 325 -4.22 -29.01 10.00
N PHE A 326 -3.72 -28.49 8.86
CA PHE A 326 -3.30 -27.08 8.75
C PHE A 326 -4.48 -26.14 8.97
N TRP A 327 -5.67 -26.49 8.48
CA TRP A 327 -6.88 -25.69 8.69
C TRP A 327 -7.14 -25.46 10.19
N TRP A 328 -7.11 -26.53 10.97
CA TRP A 328 -7.25 -26.47 12.43
C TRP A 328 -6.17 -25.60 13.08
N ALA A 329 -4.88 -25.80 12.73
CA ALA A 329 -3.79 -25.05 13.35
C ALA A 329 -3.86 -23.56 13.00
N ILE A 330 -4.20 -23.21 11.75
CA ILE A 330 -4.40 -21.81 11.35
C ILE A 330 -5.53 -21.18 12.15
N VAL A 331 -6.71 -21.81 12.18
CA VAL A 331 -7.90 -21.31 12.88
C VAL A 331 -7.68 -21.20 14.39
N THR A 332 -6.94 -22.14 14.98
CA THR A 332 -6.66 -22.18 16.42
C THR A 332 -5.58 -21.18 16.81
N MET A 333 -4.44 -21.14 16.10
CA MET A 333 -3.36 -20.19 16.39
C MET A 333 -3.77 -18.73 16.12
N THR A 334 -4.72 -18.51 15.20
CA THR A 334 -5.32 -17.18 14.96
C THR A 334 -6.51 -16.87 15.87
N THR A 335 -6.82 -17.75 16.84
CA THR A 335 -7.88 -17.57 17.84
C THR A 335 -9.29 -17.43 17.26
N VAL A 336 -9.52 -17.87 16.01
CA VAL A 336 -10.85 -17.82 15.37
C VAL A 336 -11.75 -18.91 15.93
N GLY A 337 -11.25 -20.16 15.98
CA GLY A 337 -11.93 -21.28 16.65
C GLY A 337 -13.34 -21.61 16.13
N TYR A 338 -13.51 -21.90 14.84
CA TYR A 338 -14.83 -22.27 14.27
C TYR A 338 -15.48 -23.49 14.94
N GLY A 339 -14.68 -24.41 15.49
CA GLY A 339 -15.17 -25.62 16.17
C GLY A 339 -15.54 -26.78 15.24
N ASP A 340 -15.22 -26.67 13.96
CA ASP A 340 -15.40 -27.71 12.93
C ASP A 340 -14.34 -28.82 13.01
N TYR A 341 -13.12 -28.49 13.46
CA TYR A 341 -12.07 -29.44 13.80
C TYR A 341 -11.74 -29.30 15.29
N VAL A 342 -11.92 -30.37 16.07
CA VAL A 342 -11.63 -30.36 17.51
C VAL A 342 -11.01 -31.70 17.91
N PRO A 343 -9.84 -31.73 18.57
CA PRO A 343 -9.27 -32.97 19.06
C PRO A 343 -10.08 -33.55 20.21
N VAL A 344 -10.29 -34.86 20.17
CA VAL A 344 -11.10 -35.56 21.18
C VAL A 344 -10.21 -36.18 22.26
N THR A 345 -8.99 -36.56 21.93
CA THR A 345 -8.07 -37.23 22.85
C THR A 345 -7.51 -36.26 23.89
N VAL A 346 -7.16 -36.80 25.06
CA VAL A 346 -6.47 -36.03 26.12
C VAL A 346 -5.14 -35.43 25.62
N PRO A 347 -4.21 -36.19 25.00
CA PRO A 347 -3.00 -35.61 24.43
C PRO A 347 -3.26 -34.59 23.33
N GLY A 348 -4.28 -34.78 22.49
CA GLY A 348 -4.67 -33.81 21.47
C GLY A 348 -5.13 -32.48 22.08
N LYS A 349 -5.89 -32.52 23.19
CA LYS A 349 -6.29 -31.32 23.95
C LYS A 349 -5.11 -30.60 24.60
N LEU A 350 -4.08 -31.32 25.06
CA LEU A 350 -2.84 -30.72 25.58
C LEU A 350 -2.06 -30.01 24.46
N ILE A 351 -1.94 -30.64 23.30
CA ILE A 351 -1.32 -30.03 22.10
C ILE A 351 -2.12 -28.78 21.68
N ALA A 352 -3.45 -28.86 21.66
CA ALA A 352 -4.32 -27.74 21.36
C ALA A 352 -4.13 -26.56 22.34
N SER A 353 -4.01 -26.84 23.63
CA SER A 353 -3.73 -25.83 24.65
C SER A 353 -2.40 -25.11 24.39
N GLY A 354 -1.36 -25.86 24.02
CA GLY A 354 -0.07 -25.31 23.62
C GLY A 354 -0.14 -24.46 22.34
N ALA A 355 -0.89 -24.91 21.34
CA ALA A 355 -1.09 -24.18 20.08
C ALA A 355 -1.81 -22.85 20.29
N ILE A 356 -2.81 -22.80 21.17
CA ILE A 356 -3.53 -21.57 21.53
C ILE A 356 -2.58 -20.56 22.19
N ILE A 357 -1.82 -20.99 23.20
CA ILE A 357 -0.87 -20.11 23.91
C ILE A 357 0.20 -19.61 22.93
N SER A 358 0.76 -20.50 22.11
CA SER A 358 1.75 -20.13 21.10
C SER A 358 1.18 -19.15 20.07
N GLY A 359 -0.07 -19.34 19.62
CA GLY A 359 -0.72 -18.46 18.64
C GLY A 359 -0.86 -17.03 19.14
N VAL A 360 -1.37 -16.87 20.36
CA VAL A 360 -1.53 -15.55 21.01
C VAL A 360 -0.18 -14.84 21.13
N LEU A 361 0.86 -15.53 21.59
CA LEU A 361 2.20 -14.95 21.74
C LEU A 361 2.81 -14.53 20.41
N VAL A 362 2.67 -15.35 19.36
CA VAL A 362 3.22 -15.06 18.03
C VAL A 362 2.52 -13.88 17.37
N LEU A 363 1.20 -13.72 17.57
CA LEU A 363 0.44 -12.60 17.01
C LEU A 363 0.64 -11.28 17.76
N ALA A 364 0.87 -11.32 19.07
CA ALA A 364 0.99 -10.11 19.90
C ALA A 364 2.18 -9.21 19.49
N LEU A 365 3.35 -9.78 19.22
CA LEU A 365 4.57 -9.00 18.96
C LEU A 365 4.51 -8.22 17.64
N PRO A 366 4.11 -8.80 16.50
CA PRO A 366 4.10 -8.08 15.23
C PRO A 366 2.97 -7.05 15.16
N ILE A 367 1.82 -7.31 15.78
CA ILE A 367 0.71 -6.35 15.84
C ILE A 367 1.18 -5.06 16.51
N THR A 368 1.86 -5.14 17.66
CA THR A 368 2.35 -3.93 18.36
C THR A 368 3.35 -3.14 17.51
N ILE A 369 4.23 -3.82 16.78
CA ILE A 369 5.21 -3.17 15.91
C ILE A 369 4.53 -2.53 14.69
N ILE A 370 3.55 -3.18 14.08
CA ILE A 370 2.77 -2.61 12.97
C ILE A 370 2.02 -1.37 13.43
N VAL A 371 1.41 -1.40 14.63
CA VAL A 371 0.73 -0.25 15.22
C VAL A 371 1.71 0.90 15.47
N ASP A 372 2.88 0.63 16.04
CA ASP A 372 3.93 1.65 16.25
C ASP A 372 4.40 2.28 14.92
N ASN A 373 4.64 1.46 13.90
CA ASN A 373 4.96 1.96 12.56
C ASN A 373 3.81 2.76 11.95
N PHE A 374 2.56 2.32 12.13
CA PHE A 374 1.37 3.02 11.65
C PHE A 374 1.26 4.40 12.29
N MET A 375 1.48 4.50 13.61
CA MET A 375 1.48 5.77 14.34
C MET A 375 2.61 6.69 13.86
N LYS A 376 3.80 6.16 13.61
CA LYS A 376 4.92 6.93 13.04
C LYS A 376 4.63 7.47 11.64
N VAL A 377 3.99 6.67 10.78
CA VAL A 377 3.61 7.11 9.43
C VAL A 377 2.48 8.14 9.52
N SER A 378 1.44 7.88 10.32
CA SER A 378 0.25 8.73 10.43
C SER A 378 0.55 10.07 11.09
N GLY A 379 1.32 10.10 12.19
CA GLY A 379 1.69 11.34 12.87
C GLY A 379 2.51 12.29 11.98
N LYS A 380 3.38 11.74 11.12
CA LYS A 380 4.09 12.55 10.13
C LYS A 380 3.18 13.17 9.07
N PHE A 381 2.16 12.44 8.63
CA PHE A 381 1.16 13.00 7.70
C PHE A 381 0.40 14.18 8.31
N GLU A 382 0.06 14.09 9.59
CA GLU A 382 -0.65 15.14 10.33
C GLU A 382 0.23 16.40 10.50
N THR A 383 1.50 16.24 10.88
CA THR A 383 2.45 17.35 10.99
C THR A 383 2.66 18.06 9.64
N VAL A 384 2.87 17.32 8.55
CA VAL A 384 3.02 17.90 7.21
C VAL A 384 1.76 18.65 6.75
N TRP A 385 0.57 18.15 7.12
CA TRP A 385 -0.69 18.80 6.78
C TRP A 385 -0.90 20.13 7.53
N ILE A 386 -0.51 20.17 8.82
CA ILE A 386 -0.52 21.39 9.64
C ILE A 386 0.44 22.44 9.06
N PHE A 387 1.70 22.08 8.82
CA PHE A 387 2.68 23.01 8.22
C PHE A 387 2.25 23.52 6.85
N LYS A 388 1.59 22.69 6.02
CA LYS A 388 1.06 23.13 4.73
C LYS A 388 -0.05 24.18 4.90
N ASN A 389 -0.94 24.01 5.88
CA ASN A 389 -1.99 24.99 6.13
C ASN A 389 -1.46 26.27 6.75
N GLU A 390 -0.44 26.20 7.60
CA GLU A 390 0.25 27.38 8.14
C GLU A 390 1.02 28.13 7.04
N ALA A 391 1.78 27.43 6.19
CA ALA A 391 2.49 28.05 5.06
C ALA A 391 1.52 28.65 4.03
N LEU A 392 0.36 28.02 3.78
CA LEU A 392 -0.71 28.59 2.95
C LEU A 392 -1.37 29.81 3.62
N ALA A 393 -1.54 29.79 4.95
CA ALA A 393 -2.07 30.92 5.70
C ALA A 393 -1.10 32.12 5.66
N GLU A 394 0.22 31.88 5.79
CA GLU A 394 1.26 32.90 5.64
C GLU A 394 1.33 33.45 4.20
N TYR A 395 1.22 32.59 3.18
CA TYR A 395 1.16 33.03 1.78
C TYR A 395 -0.08 33.86 1.46
N VAL A 396 -1.24 33.54 2.04
CA VAL A 396 -2.47 34.33 1.88
C VAL A 396 -2.38 35.67 2.62
N PHE A 397 -1.66 35.73 3.75
CA PHE A 397 -1.39 36.97 4.47
C PHE A 397 -0.38 37.87 3.77
N CYS A 398 0.57 37.32 2.99
CA CYS A 398 1.58 38.09 2.29
C CYS A 398 1.10 38.69 0.94
N ILE A 399 -0.12 38.35 0.49
CA ILE A 399 -0.74 38.84 -0.75
C ILE A 399 -1.87 39.87 -0.48
N LYS A 400 -2.15 40.19 0.78
CA LYS A 400 -2.99 41.33 1.19
C LYS A 400 -2.14 42.40 1.82
#